data_AF-A0A1M7LC78-F1
#
_entry.id   AF-A0A1M7LC78-F1
#
_cell.length_a   1.000
_cell.length_b   1.000
_cell.length_c   1.000
_cell.angle_alpha   90.00
_cell.angle_beta   90.00
_cell.angle_gamma   90.00
#
_symmetry.space_group_name_H-M   'P 1'
#
loop_
_entity.id
_entity.type
_entity.pdbx_description
1 polymer ?
#
loop_
_entity_poly.entity_id
_entity_poly.type
_entity_poly.pdbx_seq_one_letter_code
_entity_poly.pdbx_strand_id
1 'polypeptide(L)'
;MRKEEQDVILINLDGVTVSEQLLETMAVNADRFDVAEHYLLAYYRQIVIENGLVHHVALENRVRTHYQKNAMQVPEPCEVASCKPKSDKAQEQNKLSRKKYQAMTKNERQTILKESLTTLIREHRQLFTSKNHWIGVYLVVKDRVDGELTKLEFTNDVLGLKIDGWPDDLRIGERTMSNFARCVDYEDRFEAYYDMEENPWKELCDVYWDILKGQILMK
;
A
#
# COMPACT_ATOMS: atom_id res chain seq x y z
N MET A 1 -34.32 7.72 1.59
CA MET A 1 -33.64 6.90 0.58
C MET A 1 -32.50 7.72 0.01
N ARG A 2 -31.24 7.41 0.35
CA ARG A 2 -30.09 8.04 -0.29
C ARG A 2 -29.90 7.32 -1.62
N LYS A 3 -29.84 8.07 -2.72
CA LYS A 3 -29.43 7.53 -4.02
C LYS A 3 -27.99 7.06 -3.85
N GLU A 4 -27.76 5.78 -4.12
CA GLU A 4 -26.42 5.24 -4.30
C GLU A 4 -25.78 6.04 -5.45
N GLU A 5 -24.67 6.72 -5.15
CA GLU A 5 -23.82 7.29 -6.19
C GLU A 5 -23.29 6.12 -7.01
N GLN A 6 -23.76 6.00 -8.25
CA GLN A 6 -23.18 5.06 -9.22
C GLN A 6 -21.77 5.55 -9.51
N ASP A 7 -20.76 4.79 -9.07
CA ASP A 7 -19.38 4.98 -9.46
C ASP A 7 -19.29 4.91 -10.99
N VAL A 8 -19.09 6.07 -11.64
CA VAL A 8 -18.94 6.15 -13.09
C VAL A 8 -17.53 5.67 -13.42
N ILE A 9 -17.43 4.48 -14.00
CA ILE A 9 -16.15 3.93 -14.46
C ILE A 9 -15.67 4.73 -15.67
N LEU A 10 -14.44 5.22 -15.57
CA LEU A 10 -13.75 6.03 -16.56
C LEU A 10 -12.66 5.20 -17.24
N ILE A 11 -12.79 4.98 -18.54
CA ILE A 11 -11.94 4.11 -19.36
C ILE A 11 -11.07 4.99 -20.26
N ASN A 12 -9.77 4.73 -20.30
CA ASN A 12 -8.87 5.44 -21.22
C ASN A 12 -8.85 4.74 -22.58
N LEU A 13 -9.36 5.42 -23.61
CA LEU A 13 -9.34 5.02 -25.01
C LEU A 13 -8.42 5.99 -25.76
N ASP A 14 -7.24 5.51 -26.19
CA ASP A 14 -6.26 6.27 -26.97
C ASP A 14 -5.92 7.67 -26.41
N GLY A 15 -5.83 7.79 -25.09
CA GLY A 15 -5.51 9.04 -24.40
C GLY A 15 -6.72 9.88 -24.00
N VAL A 16 -7.94 9.43 -24.29
CA VAL A 16 -9.20 10.10 -23.92
C VAL A 16 -9.96 9.26 -22.90
N THR A 17 -10.44 9.92 -21.85
CA THR A 17 -11.24 9.27 -20.81
C THR A 17 -12.72 9.26 -21.22
N VAL A 18 -13.31 8.07 -21.36
CA VAL A 18 -14.71 7.85 -21.74
C VAL A 18 -15.44 7.00 -20.70
N SER A 19 -16.74 7.20 -20.50
CA SER A 19 -17.52 6.37 -19.59
C SER A 19 -17.88 5.02 -20.23
N GLU A 20 -18.15 4.00 -19.40
CA GLU A 20 -18.63 2.68 -19.86
C GLU A 20 -19.86 2.80 -20.78
N GLN A 21 -20.85 3.62 -20.40
CA GLN A 21 -22.07 3.82 -21.19
C GLN A 21 -21.78 4.47 -22.55
N LEU A 22 -20.84 5.43 -22.59
CA LEU A 22 -20.43 6.07 -23.83
C LEU A 22 -19.70 5.09 -24.75
N LEU A 23 -18.83 4.24 -24.18
CA LEU A 23 -18.10 3.23 -24.94
C LEU A 23 -19.04 2.14 -25.48
N GLU A 24 -20.03 1.68 -24.71
CA GLU A 24 -21.07 0.77 -25.19
C GLU A 24 -21.87 1.40 -26.34
N THR A 25 -22.20 2.69 -26.20
CA THR A 25 -22.90 3.44 -27.25
C THR A 25 -22.05 3.57 -28.53
N MET A 26 -20.74 3.81 -28.40
CA MET A 26 -19.81 3.85 -29.53
C MET A 26 -19.67 2.48 -30.21
N ALA A 27 -19.62 1.41 -29.42
CA ALA A 27 -19.53 0.04 -29.92
C ALA A 27 -20.81 -0.40 -30.65
N VAL A 28 -21.99 -0.05 -30.14
CA VAL A 28 -23.29 -0.37 -30.77
C VAL A 28 -23.53 0.46 -32.04
N ASN A 29 -23.06 1.71 -32.07
CA ASN A 29 -23.24 2.60 -33.22
C ASN A 29 -22.15 2.45 -34.28
N ALA A 30 -21.21 1.51 -34.15
CA ALA A 30 -20.23 1.27 -35.19
C ALA A 30 -20.88 0.64 -36.43
N ASP A 31 -20.47 1.02 -37.64
CA ASP A 31 -21.08 0.49 -38.86
C ASP A 31 -20.82 -1.01 -39.06
N ARG A 32 -19.78 -1.55 -38.41
CA ARG A 32 -19.35 -2.94 -38.54
C ARG A 32 -18.86 -3.51 -37.23
N PHE A 33 -19.06 -4.82 -37.08
CA PHE A 33 -18.70 -5.55 -35.87
C PHE A 33 -17.19 -5.55 -35.57
N ASP A 34 -16.32 -5.59 -36.59
CA ASP A 34 -14.86 -5.53 -36.40
C ASP A 34 -14.37 -4.19 -35.83
N VAL A 35 -15.10 -3.11 -36.11
CA VAL A 35 -14.86 -1.79 -35.51
C VAL A 35 -15.42 -1.74 -34.08
N ALA A 36 -16.59 -2.36 -33.84
CA ALA A 36 -17.14 -2.53 -32.49
C ALA A 36 -16.22 -3.33 -31.56
N GLU A 37 -15.57 -4.38 -32.07
CA GLU A 37 -14.58 -5.18 -31.34
C GLU A 37 -13.39 -4.34 -30.86
N HIS A 38 -12.96 -3.32 -31.61
CA HIS A 38 -11.88 -2.43 -31.19
C HIS A 38 -12.24 -1.64 -29.91
N TYR A 39 -13.48 -1.14 -29.82
CA TYR A 39 -13.98 -0.47 -28.62
C TYR A 39 -14.14 -1.44 -27.43
N LEU A 40 -14.55 -2.68 -27.70
CA LEU A 40 -14.65 -3.75 -26.70
C LEU A 40 -13.27 -4.21 -26.20
N LEU A 41 -12.22 -4.17 -27.02
CA LEU A 41 -10.85 -4.48 -26.61
C LEU A 41 -10.28 -3.41 -25.66
N ALA A 42 -10.57 -2.14 -25.89
CA ALA A 42 -10.23 -1.08 -24.93
C ALA A 42 -10.94 -1.28 -23.57
N TYR A 43 -12.18 -1.79 -23.60
CA TYR A 43 -12.96 -2.18 -22.43
C TYR A 43 -12.35 -3.39 -21.68
N TYR A 44 -11.76 -4.37 -22.39
CA TYR A 44 -11.09 -5.54 -21.79
C TYR A 44 -9.94 -5.14 -20.85
N ARG A 45 -9.12 -4.16 -21.27
CA ARG A 45 -7.90 -3.78 -20.53
C ARG A 45 -8.20 -3.17 -19.15
N GLN A 46 -9.24 -2.36 -19.02
CA GLN A 46 -9.58 -1.69 -17.76
C GLN A 46 -10.43 -2.58 -16.83
N ILE A 47 -11.41 -3.32 -17.37
CA ILE A 47 -12.41 -4.02 -16.54
C ILE A 47 -12.01 -5.42 -16.12
N VAL A 48 -11.14 -6.12 -16.86
CA VAL A 48 -10.55 -7.36 -16.36
C VAL A 48 -9.75 -7.09 -15.08
N ILE A 49 -9.15 -5.91 -14.95
CA ILE A 49 -8.38 -5.48 -13.78
C ILE A 49 -9.31 -5.06 -12.61
N GLU A 50 -10.44 -4.42 -12.89
CA GLU A 50 -11.29 -3.80 -11.86
C GLU A 50 -12.51 -4.65 -11.44
N ASN A 51 -13.23 -5.28 -12.38
CA ASN A 51 -14.55 -5.89 -12.14
C ASN A 51 -14.67 -7.36 -12.59
N GLY A 52 -13.63 -7.90 -13.23
CA GLY A 52 -13.53 -9.32 -13.57
C GLY A 52 -14.20 -9.72 -14.89
N LEU A 53 -13.86 -10.93 -15.35
CA LEU A 53 -14.16 -11.44 -16.68
C LEU A 53 -15.66 -11.61 -16.98
N VAL A 54 -16.49 -11.89 -15.97
CA VAL A 54 -17.93 -12.13 -16.14
C VAL A 54 -18.68 -10.87 -16.58
N HIS A 55 -18.37 -9.72 -15.99
CA HIS A 55 -18.97 -8.44 -16.35
C HIS A 55 -18.58 -8.02 -17.78
N HIS A 56 -17.33 -8.29 -18.15
CA HIS A 56 -16.83 -8.05 -19.50
C HIS A 56 -17.59 -8.87 -20.56
N VAL A 57 -17.71 -10.18 -20.36
CA VAL A 57 -18.40 -11.07 -21.31
C VAL A 57 -19.90 -10.73 -21.41
N ALA A 58 -20.51 -10.25 -20.34
CA ALA A 58 -21.90 -9.78 -20.37
C ALA A 58 -22.08 -8.55 -21.29
N LEU A 59 -21.20 -7.54 -21.20
CA LEU A 59 -21.23 -6.38 -22.11
C LEU A 59 -20.98 -6.81 -23.56
N GLU A 60 -19.93 -7.60 -23.79
CA GLU A 60 -19.57 -8.06 -25.13
C GLU A 60 -20.73 -8.83 -25.77
N ASN A 61 -21.43 -9.66 -25.00
CA ASN A 61 -22.62 -10.35 -25.48
C ASN A 61 -23.78 -9.41 -25.84
N ARG A 62 -23.95 -8.25 -25.16
CA ARG A 62 -24.95 -7.24 -25.57
C ARG A 62 -24.62 -6.67 -26.96
N VAL A 63 -23.35 -6.33 -27.20
CA VAL A 63 -22.89 -5.81 -28.50
C VAL A 63 -22.95 -6.89 -29.58
N ARG A 64 -22.47 -8.12 -29.31
CA ARG A 64 -22.55 -9.25 -30.25
C ARG A 64 -23.98 -9.56 -30.66
N THR A 65 -24.92 -9.52 -29.71
CA THR A 65 -26.36 -9.71 -29.98
C THR A 65 -26.89 -8.64 -30.94
N HIS A 66 -26.48 -7.37 -30.76
CA HIS A 66 -26.86 -6.28 -31.65
C HIS A 66 -26.43 -6.55 -33.11
N TYR A 67 -25.22 -7.05 -33.32
CA TYR A 67 -24.70 -7.41 -34.65
C TYR A 67 -25.06 -8.83 -35.11
N GLN A 68 -26.03 -9.48 -34.46
CA GLN A 68 -26.48 -10.86 -34.78
C GLN A 68 -25.33 -11.87 -34.80
N LYS A 69 -24.32 -11.67 -33.95
CA LYS A 69 -23.21 -12.59 -33.73
C LYS A 69 -23.54 -13.55 -32.60
N ASN A 70 -22.98 -14.75 -32.68
CA ASN A 70 -23.12 -15.74 -31.62
C ASN A 70 -22.59 -15.17 -30.31
N ALA A 71 -23.43 -15.19 -29.28
CA ALA A 71 -23.03 -14.88 -27.93
C ALA A 71 -21.92 -15.84 -27.50
N MET A 72 -20.91 -15.31 -26.83
CA MET A 72 -19.91 -16.13 -26.17
C MET A 72 -20.54 -16.79 -24.95
N GLN A 73 -20.07 -18.01 -24.67
CA GLN A 73 -20.39 -18.66 -23.43
C GLN A 73 -19.89 -17.78 -22.28
N VAL A 74 -20.81 -17.30 -21.45
CA VAL A 74 -20.44 -16.69 -20.17
C VAL A 74 -19.69 -17.77 -19.42
N PRO A 75 -18.41 -17.55 -19.05
CA PRO A 75 -17.70 -18.52 -18.23
C PRO A 75 -18.57 -18.81 -17.01
N GLU A 76 -18.74 -20.08 -16.64
CA GLU A 76 -19.20 -20.37 -15.28
C GLU A 76 -18.32 -19.55 -14.33
N PRO A 77 -18.86 -19.02 -13.20
CA PRO A 77 -18.05 -18.37 -12.18
C PRO A 77 -17.08 -19.40 -11.64
N CYS A 78 -16.02 -19.60 -12.39
CA CYS A 78 -14.95 -20.47 -12.04
C CYS A 78 -14.25 -19.70 -10.93
N GLU A 79 -14.07 -20.36 -9.80
CA GLU A 79 -13.14 -19.94 -8.76
C GLU A 79 -11.68 -19.95 -9.29
N VAL A 80 -11.46 -19.61 -10.57
CA VAL A 80 -10.18 -19.07 -11.01
C VAL A 80 -10.08 -17.75 -10.27
N ALA A 81 -9.35 -17.84 -9.16
CA ALA A 81 -8.66 -16.78 -8.45
C ALA A 81 -9.13 -15.42 -8.93
N SER A 82 -10.01 -14.79 -8.16
CA SER A 82 -10.27 -13.37 -8.21
C SER A 82 -8.94 -12.66 -8.51
N CYS A 83 -8.70 -12.34 -9.78
CA CYS A 83 -7.65 -11.42 -10.20
C CYS A 83 -8.15 -10.01 -9.88
N LYS A 84 -8.65 -9.81 -8.65
CA LYS A 84 -8.22 -8.65 -7.91
C LYS A 84 -6.70 -8.61 -8.09
N PRO A 85 -6.07 -7.44 -8.27
CA PRO A 85 -4.64 -7.36 -8.00
C PRO A 85 -4.42 -8.10 -6.68
N LYS A 86 -3.29 -8.78 -6.52
CA LYS A 86 -2.82 -9.10 -5.17
C LYS A 86 -2.60 -7.74 -4.48
N SER A 87 -3.68 -7.07 -4.10
CA SER A 87 -3.86 -6.18 -2.98
C SER A 87 -4.28 -7.15 -1.86
N ASP A 88 -3.43 -8.14 -1.62
CA ASP A 88 -2.27 -8.05 -0.73
C ASP A 88 -2.80 -8.28 0.67
N LYS A 89 -2.85 -9.55 1.08
CA LYS A 89 -2.93 -9.90 2.51
C LYS A 89 -1.93 -9.05 3.32
N ALA A 90 -0.78 -8.70 2.71
CA ALA A 90 0.18 -7.76 3.24
C ALA A 90 -0.39 -6.35 3.46
N GLN A 91 -1.09 -5.76 2.48
CA GLN A 91 -1.69 -4.43 2.55
C GLN A 91 -2.87 -4.38 3.54
N GLU A 92 -3.70 -5.43 3.58
CA GLU A 92 -4.75 -5.57 4.59
C GLU A 92 -4.15 -5.67 6.00
N GLN A 93 -3.11 -6.50 6.18
CA GLN A 93 -2.39 -6.59 7.45
C GLN A 93 -1.69 -5.28 7.83
N ASN A 94 -1.15 -4.53 6.87
CA ASN A 94 -0.51 -3.24 7.13
C ASN A 94 -1.55 -2.23 7.62
N LYS A 95 -2.72 -2.16 6.95
CA LYS A 95 -3.85 -1.34 7.39
C LYS A 95 -4.34 -1.73 8.79
N LEU A 96 -4.44 -3.04 9.06
CA LEU A 96 -4.84 -3.56 10.37
C LEU A 96 -3.83 -3.18 11.46
N SER A 97 -2.53 -3.35 11.19
CA SER A 97 -1.46 -3.05 12.14
C SER A 97 -1.44 -1.56 12.49
N ARG A 98 -1.57 -0.68 11.50
CA ARG A 98 -1.72 0.77 11.72
C ARG A 98 -2.92 1.08 12.62
N LYS A 99 -4.10 0.53 12.31
CA LYS A 99 -5.30 0.74 13.11
C LYS A 99 -5.14 0.24 14.55
N LYS A 100 -4.58 -0.95 14.75
CA LYS A 100 -4.30 -1.51 16.08
C LYS A 100 -3.37 -0.60 16.87
N TYR A 101 -2.25 -0.18 16.27
CA TYR A 101 -1.28 0.70 16.93
C TYR A 101 -1.89 2.06 17.31
N GLN A 102 -2.71 2.65 16.44
CA GLN A 102 -3.40 3.90 16.71
C GLN A 102 -4.47 3.77 17.82
N ALA A 103 -5.08 2.60 17.98
CA ALA A 103 -6.02 2.34 19.07
C ALA A 103 -5.35 2.06 20.42
N MET A 104 -4.05 1.75 20.43
CA MET A 104 -3.28 1.50 21.66
C MET A 104 -3.06 2.78 22.47
N THR A 105 -3.02 2.62 23.78
CA THR A 105 -2.59 3.66 24.73
C THR A 105 -1.09 3.95 24.57
N LYS A 106 -0.65 5.11 25.10
CA LYS A 106 0.78 5.49 25.07
C LYS A 106 1.69 4.42 25.68
N ASN A 107 1.30 3.84 26.82
CA ASN A 107 2.09 2.80 27.49
C ASN A 107 2.18 1.51 26.66
N GLU A 108 1.10 1.13 25.97
CA GLU A 108 1.11 -0.03 25.08
C GLU A 108 2.02 0.20 23.89
N ARG A 109 1.97 1.38 23.25
CA ARG A 109 2.87 1.76 22.16
C ARG A 109 4.33 1.72 22.60
N GLN A 110 4.64 2.27 23.78
CA GLN A 110 5.98 2.21 24.37
C GLN A 110 6.45 0.77 24.63
N THR A 111 5.54 -0.10 25.09
CA THR A 111 5.83 -1.53 25.30
C THR A 111 6.16 -2.22 23.98
N ILE A 112 5.32 -2.04 22.96
CA ILE A 112 5.52 -2.58 21.61
C ILE A 112 6.85 -2.10 21.02
N LEU A 113 7.16 -0.80 21.13
CA LEU A 113 8.43 -0.25 20.66
C LEU A 113 9.61 -0.87 21.39
N LYS A 114 9.54 -1.00 22.72
CA LYS A 114 10.61 -1.63 23.52
C LYS A 114 10.83 -3.08 23.11
N GLU A 115 9.77 -3.86 22.96
CA GLU A 115 9.85 -5.28 22.56
C GLU A 115 10.40 -5.45 21.14
N SER A 116 9.97 -4.59 20.21
CA SER A 116 10.43 -4.58 18.83
C SER A 116 11.92 -4.24 18.75
N LEU A 117 12.36 -3.21 19.48
CA LEU A 117 13.77 -2.81 19.56
C LEU A 117 14.64 -3.90 20.22
N THR A 118 14.14 -4.52 21.29
CA THR A 118 14.83 -5.64 21.94
C THR A 118 15.04 -6.80 20.95
N THR A 119 14.02 -7.12 20.15
CA THR A 119 14.10 -8.15 19.11
C THR A 119 15.11 -7.77 18.03
N LEU A 120 15.09 -6.52 17.56
CA LEU A 120 16.03 -6.01 16.56
C LEU A 120 17.50 -6.20 17.00
N ILE A 121 17.85 -5.83 18.24
CA ILE A 121 19.23 -5.99 18.72
C ILE A 121 19.59 -7.46 19.00
N ARG A 122 18.65 -8.27 19.44
CA ARG A 122 18.92 -9.70 19.71
C ARG A 122 19.18 -10.49 18.42
N GLU A 123 18.40 -10.23 17.37
CA GLU A 123 18.35 -11.07 16.18
C GLU A 123 19.00 -10.42 14.94
N HIS A 124 19.09 -9.10 14.90
CA HIS A 124 19.52 -8.33 13.72
C HIS A 124 20.50 -7.19 14.07
N ARG A 125 21.36 -7.39 15.09
CA ARG A 125 22.30 -6.38 15.58
C ARG A 125 23.15 -5.74 14.47
N GLN A 126 23.53 -6.52 13.45
CA GLN A 126 24.33 -6.06 12.31
C GLN A 126 23.68 -4.93 11.50
N LEU A 127 22.36 -4.78 11.56
CA LEU A 127 21.62 -3.70 10.90
C LEU A 127 21.64 -2.40 11.72
N PHE A 128 22.07 -2.45 12.98
CA PHE A 128 22.11 -1.31 13.89
C PHE A 128 23.52 -1.08 14.43
N THR A 129 24.37 -0.43 13.62
CA THR A 129 25.81 -0.23 13.91
C THR A 129 26.19 1.23 14.13
N SER A 130 25.27 2.17 13.89
CA SER A 130 25.51 3.61 14.03
C SER A 130 24.30 4.29 14.65
N LYS A 131 24.53 5.39 15.39
CA LYS A 131 23.44 6.22 15.94
C LYS A 131 22.52 6.79 14.86
N ASN A 132 23.00 6.96 13.63
CA ASN A 132 22.16 7.44 12.54
C ASN A 132 21.08 6.40 12.14
N HIS A 133 21.22 5.12 12.52
CA HIS A 133 20.23 4.09 12.22
C HIS A 133 18.91 4.29 12.98
N TRP A 134 18.91 5.13 14.03
CA TRP A 134 17.67 5.62 14.64
C TRP A 134 16.78 6.38 13.65
N ILE A 135 17.36 6.95 12.58
CA ILE A 135 16.60 7.59 11.51
C ILE A 135 15.72 6.57 10.78
N GLY A 136 16.27 5.40 10.42
CA GLY A 136 15.49 4.33 9.79
C GLY A 136 14.34 3.85 10.68
N VAL A 137 14.62 3.62 11.97
CA VAL A 137 13.59 3.24 12.95
C VAL A 137 12.49 4.30 13.04
N TYR A 138 12.86 5.58 13.11
CA TYR A 138 11.90 6.69 13.12
C TYR A 138 11.03 6.71 11.88
N LEU A 139 11.64 6.58 10.69
CA LEU A 139 10.93 6.58 9.42
C LEU A 139 9.88 5.45 9.36
N VAL A 140 10.23 4.23 9.81
CA VAL A 140 9.27 3.13 9.89
C VAL A 140 8.07 3.49 10.78
N VAL A 141 8.32 3.98 11.99
CA VAL A 141 7.22 4.29 12.92
C VAL A 141 6.33 5.39 12.36
N LYS A 142 6.94 6.46 11.84
CA LYS A 142 6.22 7.56 11.19
C LYS A 142 5.37 7.06 10.01
N ASP A 143 5.99 6.37 9.07
CA ASP A 143 5.34 6.08 7.78
C ASP A 143 4.35 4.92 7.87
N ARG A 144 4.62 3.91 8.72
CA ARG A 144 3.78 2.71 8.80
C ARG A 144 2.67 2.82 9.82
N VAL A 145 2.88 3.51 10.95
CA VAL A 145 1.92 3.46 12.07
C VAL A 145 1.47 4.84 12.57
N ASP A 146 2.29 5.88 12.51
CA ASP A 146 1.98 7.19 13.07
C ASP A 146 2.47 8.37 12.20
N GLY A 147 1.68 8.75 11.19
CA GLY A 147 2.08 9.73 10.17
C GLY A 147 2.37 11.14 10.70
N GLU A 148 1.81 11.49 11.87
CA GLU A 148 1.98 12.79 12.51
C GLU A 148 3.16 12.83 13.49
N LEU A 149 3.86 11.70 13.67
CA LEU A 149 4.92 11.56 14.66
C LEU A 149 6.11 12.48 14.36
N THR A 150 6.34 13.45 15.23
CA THR A 150 7.50 14.32 15.13
C THR A 150 8.77 13.61 15.61
N LYS A 151 9.93 14.06 15.12
CA LYS A 151 11.24 13.57 15.58
C LYS A 151 11.44 13.75 17.09
N LEU A 152 10.90 14.84 17.65
CA LEU A 152 11.00 15.15 19.08
C LEU A 152 10.17 14.17 19.91
N GLU A 153 8.91 13.94 19.52
CA GLU A 153 8.04 12.97 20.19
C GLU A 153 8.63 11.57 20.14
N PHE A 154 9.09 11.13 18.96
CA PHE A 154 9.78 9.84 18.82
C PHE A 154 10.99 9.74 19.74
N THR A 155 11.85 10.76 19.76
CA THR A 155 13.06 10.77 20.59
C THR A 155 12.69 10.66 22.07
N ASN A 156 11.70 11.42 22.53
CA ASN A 156 11.24 11.39 23.92
C ASN A 156 10.65 10.04 24.31
N ASP A 157 9.84 9.45 23.42
CA ASP A 157 9.20 8.16 23.68
C ASP A 157 10.24 7.03 23.77
N VAL A 158 11.27 7.04 22.91
CA VAL A 158 12.32 6.02 22.91
C VAL A 158 13.38 6.24 23.99
N LEU A 159 13.74 7.50 24.30
CA LEU A 159 14.74 7.83 25.33
C LEU A 159 14.27 7.39 26.72
N GLY A 160 12.96 7.33 26.95
CA GLY A 160 12.35 6.76 28.16
C GLY A 160 12.40 5.23 28.23
N LEU A 161 12.70 4.53 27.14
CA LEU A 161 12.72 3.07 27.09
C LEU A 161 14.07 2.54 27.59
N LYS A 162 14.05 1.84 28.73
CA LYS A 162 15.17 0.99 29.14
C LYS A 162 15.14 -0.30 28.32
N ILE A 163 15.96 -0.38 27.28
CA ILE A 163 16.10 -1.57 26.44
C ILE A 163 17.32 -2.36 26.90
N ASP A 164 17.09 -3.55 27.44
CA ASP A 164 18.14 -4.37 28.02
C ASP A 164 19.09 -4.86 26.92
N GLY A 165 20.40 -4.82 27.18
CA GLY A 165 21.42 -5.26 26.22
C GLY A 165 21.71 -4.27 25.08
N TRP A 166 21.09 -3.09 25.05
CA TRP A 166 21.41 -2.07 24.04
C TRP A 166 22.81 -1.46 24.28
N PRO A 167 23.70 -1.44 23.28
CA PRO A 167 25.04 -0.85 23.42
C PRO A 167 24.99 0.64 23.79
N ASP A 168 25.74 1.05 24.80
CA ASP A 168 25.74 2.43 25.32
C ASP A 168 26.07 3.47 24.25
N ASP A 169 27.00 3.13 23.36
CA ASP A 169 27.45 3.95 22.23
C ASP A 169 26.39 4.09 21.13
N LEU A 170 25.38 3.23 21.09
CA LEU A 170 24.28 3.24 20.12
C LEU A 170 22.96 3.71 20.73
N ARG A 171 22.93 4.05 22.02
CA ARG A 171 21.73 4.59 22.66
C ARG A 171 21.31 5.92 22.03
N ILE A 172 20.00 6.08 21.87
CA ILE A 172 19.41 7.34 21.46
C ILE A 172 19.71 8.41 22.52
N GLY A 173 20.24 9.54 22.09
CA GLY A 173 20.29 10.77 22.85
C GLY A 173 19.46 11.88 22.20
N GLU A 174 19.28 12.99 22.91
CA GLU A 174 18.47 14.16 22.48
C GLU A 174 18.90 14.71 21.11
N ARG A 175 20.19 14.61 20.77
CA ARG A 175 20.75 15.13 19.51
C ARG A 175 20.81 14.11 18.39
N THR A 176 20.36 12.87 18.60
CA THR A 176 20.51 11.78 17.61
C THR A 176 19.82 12.13 16.30
N MET A 177 18.65 12.75 16.37
CA MET A 177 17.86 13.15 15.21
C MET A 177 18.28 14.50 14.60
N SER A 178 19.28 15.18 15.16
CA SER A 178 19.78 16.46 14.63
C SER A 178 20.47 16.31 13.27
N ASN A 179 21.06 15.15 13.00
CA ASN A 179 21.71 14.84 11.73
C ASN A 179 20.73 14.42 10.62
N PHE A 180 19.42 14.33 10.90
CA PHE A 180 18.43 13.88 9.91
C PHE A 180 18.54 14.63 8.58
N ALA A 181 18.65 15.96 8.61
CA ALA A 181 18.76 16.78 7.40
C ALA A 181 20.09 16.60 6.64
N ARG A 182 21.11 16.01 7.26
CA ARG A 182 22.39 15.67 6.62
C ARG A 182 22.41 14.28 6.01
N CYS A 183 21.48 13.43 6.43
CA CYS A 183 21.43 12.02 6.01
C CYS A 183 20.21 11.71 5.14
N VAL A 184 19.27 12.65 5.00
CA VAL A 184 18.08 12.56 4.14
C VAL A 184 17.99 13.82 3.31
N ASP A 185 18.03 13.64 2.00
CA ASP A 185 17.95 14.70 1.01
C ASP A 185 16.61 15.42 1.10
N TYR A 186 16.60 16.71 0.75
CA TYR A 186 15.45 17.59 1.00
C TYR A 186 14.16 17.07 0.36
N GLU A 187 14.26 16.48 -0.83
CA GLU A 187 13.15 15.91 -1.60
C GLU A 187 12.57 14.68 -0.87
N ASP A 188 13.42 13.80 -0.37
CA ASP A 188 13.05 12.58 0.37
C ASP A 188 12.47 12.84 1.77
N ARG A 189 12.66 14.01 2.37
CA ARG A 189 12.22 14.27 3.77
C ARG A 189 10.71 14.14 3.97
N PHE A 190 9.95 14.30 2.88
CA PHE A 190 8.50 14.22 2.86
C PHE A 190 8.00 12.89 2.29
N GLU A 191 8.88 12.09 1.71
CA GLU A 191 8.54 10.78 1.16
C GLU A 191 8.51 9.71 2.25
N ALA A 192 7.74 8.65 1.99
CA ALA A 192 7.82 7.47 2.83
C ALA A 192 9.12 6.73 2.56
N TYR A 193 9.67 6.07 3.58
CA TYR A 193 10.99 5.41 3.48
C TYR A 193 11.09 4.35 2.36
N TYR A 194 9.95 3.80 1.94
CA TYR A 194 9.85 2.78 0.90
C TYR A 194 9.70 3.37 -0.51
N ASP A 195 9.44 4.67 -0.62
CA ASP A 195 9.34 5.41 -1.88
C ASP A 195 10.65 6.16 -2.22
N MET A 196 11.49 6.45 -1.22
CA MET A 196 12.81 7.06 -1.40
C MET A 196 13.69 6.27 -2.39
N GLU A 197 14.27 6.95 -3.38
CA GLU A 197 15.10 6.33 -4.42
C GLU A 197 16.36 5.67 -3.84
N GLU A 198 17.07 6.36 -2.93
CA GLU A 198 18.33 5.90 -2.33
C GLU A 198 18.29 5.90 -0.79
N ASN A 199 17.33 5.19 -0.18
CA ASN A 199 17.29 5.06 1.28
C ASN A 199 18.46 4.20 1.83
N PRO A 200 19.43 4.78 2.57
CA PRO A 200 20.59 4.06 3.08
C PRO A 200 20.24 3.06 4.20
N TRP A 201 19.03 3.15 4.76
CA TRP A 201 18.54 2.25 5.81
C TRP A 201 17.44 1.31 5.31
N LYS A 202 17.25 1.14 4.00
CA LYS A 202 16.16 0.32 3.44
C LYS A 202 16.01 -1.05 4.12
N GLU A 203 17.10 -1.80 4.20
CA GLU A 203 17.12 -3.14 4.84
C GLU A 203 16.73 -3.07 6.33
N LEU A 204 17.29 -2.11 7.07
CA LEU A 204 16.92 -1.89 8.46
C LEU A 204 15.43 -1.54 8.60
N CYS A 205 14.91 -0.68 7.73
CA CYS A 205 13.52 -0.26 7.78
C CYS A 205 12.57 -1.42 7.51
N ASP A 206 12.85 -2.25 6.51
CA ASP A 206 12.02 -3.39 6.16
C ASP A 206 12.03 -4.45 7.26
N VAL A 207 13.22 -4.80 7.79
CA VAL A 207 13.34 -5.76 8.89
C VAL A 207 12.67 -5.24 10.16
N TYR A 208 12.87 -3.97 10.50
CA TYR A 208 12.24 -3.39 11.68
C TYR A 208 10.72 -3.29 11.53
N TRP A 209 10.22 -3.02 10.32
CA TRP A 209 8.78 -3.04 10.04
C TRP A 209 8.18 -4.42 10.28
N ASP A 210 8.81 -5.49 9.80
CA ASP A 210 8.31 -6.85 10.01
C ASP A 210 8.26 -7.24 11.49
N ILE A 211 9.30 -6.87 12.25
CA ILE A 211 9.33 -7.07 13.71
C ILE A 211 8.18 -6.29 14.36
N LEU A 212 8.08 -4.98 14.10
CA LEU A 212 7.09 -4.10 14.70
C LEU A 212 5.66 -4.56 14.38
N LYS A 213 5.41 -4.90 13.12
CA LYS A 213 4.14 -5.46 12.65
C LYS A 213 3.80 -6.75 13.38
N GLY A 214 4.75 -7.66 13.54
CA GLY A 214 4.59 -8.88 14.31
C GLY A 214 4.14 -8.59 15.75
N GLN A 215 4.84 -7.70 16.45
CA GLN A 215 4.49 -7.32 17.83
C GLN A 215 3.11 -6.69 17.95
N ILE A 216 2.73 -5.82 17.00
CA ILE A 216 1.40 -5.19 16.98
C ILE A 216 0.29 -6.23 16.77
N LEU A 217 0.50 -7.19 15.87
CA LEU A 217 -0.53 -8.17 15.52
C LEU A 217 -0.73 -9.24 16.62
N MET A 218 0.31 -9.52 17.41
CA MET A 218 0.25 -10.45 18.55
C MET A 218 -0.48 -9.90 19.78
N LYS A 219 -0.65 -8.58 19.88
CA LYS A 219 -1.50 -7.91 20.87
C LYS A 219 -2.96 -7.82 20.42
#